data_AF-A0A257W9H8-F1
#
_entry.id   AF-A0A257W9H8-F1
#
_cell.length_a   1.000
_cell.length_b   1.000
_cell.length_c   1.000
_cell.angle_alpha   90.00
_cell.angle_beta   90.00
_cell.angle_gamma   90.00
#
_symmetry.space_group_name_H-M   'P 1'
#
loop_
_entity.id
_entity.type
_entity.pdbx_description
1 polymer ?
#
loop_
_entity_poly.entity_id
_entity_poly.type
_entity_poly.pdbx_seq_one_letter_code
_entity_poly.pdbx_strand_id
1 'polypeptide(L)' 'MTTRASGKLLHPTCLPTPFGIGDLGPAAEVFLDWLAGAGQSYWQVLPLGPTDQGDSPYQSPSAFGGNPLLISPERLF' A
#
# COMPACT_ATOMS: atom_id res chain seq x y z
N MET A 1 15.74 21.79 12.59
CA MET A 1 15.91 20.60 13.46
C MET A 1 14.99 19.52 12.93
N THR A 2 15.48 18.30 12.74
CA THR A 2 14.65 17.14 12.37
C THR A 2 14.09 16.48 13.63
N THR A 3 12.78 16.31 13.71
CA THR A 3 12.12 15.58 14.81
C THR A 3 12.40 14.08 14.66
N ARG A 4 12.73 13.38 15.76
CA ARG A 4 12.88 11.93 15.74
C ARG A 4 11.52 11.27 15.54
N ALA A 5 11.45 10.31 14.62
CA ALA A 5 10.25 9.55 14.32
C ALA A 5 10.61 8.16 13.76
N SER A 6 9.64 7.24 13.73
CA SER A 6 9.79 5.88 13.21
C SER A 6 8.63 5.49 12.31
N GLY A 7 8.76 4.37 11.60
CA GLY A 7 7.74 3.86 10.70
C GLY A 7 7.91 2.39 10.33
N LYS A 8 7.04 1.90 9.45
CA LYS A 8 7.10 0.55 8.87
C LYS A 8 7.13 0.59 7.35
N LEU A 9 7.88 -0.34 6.77
CA LEU A 9 7.84 -0.66 5.34
C LEU A 9 6.90 -1.84 5.15
N LEU A 10 5.81 -1.63 4.41
CA LEU A 10 4.86 -2.67 4.03
C LEU A 10 4.18 -2.24 2.72
N HIS A 11 4.24 -3.04 1.67
CA HIS A 11 3.52 -2.69 0.44
C HIS A 11 2.02 -3.01 0.57
N PRO A 12 1.08 -2.21 -0.01
CA PRO A 12 -0.35 -2.49 0.10
C PRO A 12 -0.76 -3.88 -0.39
N THR A 13 -0.04 -4.45 -1.36
CA THR A 13 -0.30 -5.83 -1.84
C THR A 13 -0.13 -6.91 -0.77
N CYS A 14 0.58 -6.61 0.32
CA CYS A 14 0.77 -7.52 1.45
C CYS A 14 -0.35 -7.44 2.50
N LEU A 15 -1.30 -6.51 2.35
CA LEU A 15 -2.43 -6.39 3.27
C LEU A 15 -3.38 -7.58 3.12
N PRO A 16 -3.94 -8.08 4.23
CA PRO A 16 -4.86 -9.22 4.18
C PRO A 16 -6.23 -8.76 3.68
N THR A 17 -6.60 -9.16 2.46
CA THR A 17 -7.90 -8.92 1.84
C THR A 17 -8.46 -10.22 1.24
N PRO A 18 -9.78 -10.32 1.01
CA PRO A 18 -10.39 -11.54 0.48
C PRO A 18 -10.27 -11.70 -1.05
N PHE A 19 -9.65 -10.75 -1.76
CA PHE A 19 -9.62 -10.69 -3.22
C PHE A 19 -8.32 -11.19 -3.86
N GLY A 20 -7.48 -11.88 -3.08
CA GLY A 20 -6.23 -12.50 -3.54
C GLY A 20 -5.00 -11.58 -3.57
N ILE A 21 -5.20 -10.26 -3.43
CA ILE A 21 -4.12 -9.27 -3.30
C ILE A 21 -4.58 -8.13 -2.41
N GLY A 22 -3.69 -7.62 -1.56
CA GLY A 22 -4.00 -6.47 -0.72
C GLY A 22 -4.31 -5.21 -1.54
N ASP A 23 -5.21 -4.38 -1.03
CA ASP A 23 -5.77 -3.21 -1.71
C ASP A 23 -5.77 -1.96 -0.80
N LEU A 24 -6.21 -0.83 -1.34
CA LEU A 24 -6.39 0.44 -0.61
C LEU A 24 -7.82 0.59 -0.07
N GLY A 25 -8.30 -0.45 0.62
CA GLY A 25 -9.63 -0.53 1.24
C GLY A 25 -9.60 -0.56 2.77
N PRO A 26 -10.61 -1.17 3.41
CA PRO A 26 -10.72 -1.25 4.88
C PRO A 26 -9.48 -1.85 5.57
N ALA A 27 -8.82 -2.83 4.96
CA ALA A 27 -7.59 -3.42 5.52
C ALA A 27 -6.44 -2.40 5.64
N ALA A 28 -6.35 -1.44 4.71
CA ALA A 28 -5.36 -0.37 4.77
C ALA A 28 -5.67 0.62 5.91
N GLU A 29 -6.94 0.95 6.13
CA GLU A 29 -7.37 1.80 7.25
C GLU A 29 -7.08 1.14 8.60
N VAL A 30 -7.39 -0.15 8.76
CA VAL A 30 -7.04 -0.93 9.96
C VAL A 30 -5.52 -0.93 10.20
N PHE A 31 -4.71 -1.03 9.14
CA PHE A 31 -3.26 -0.94 9.26
C PHE A 31 -2.78 0.46 9.68
N LEU A 32 -3.41 1.52 9.17
CA LEU A 32 -3.13 2.90 9.57
C LEU A 32 -3.50 3.15 11.04
N ASP A 33 -4.66 2.68 11.49
CA ASP A 33 -5.09 2.75 12.88
C ASP A 33 -4.11 2.02 13.79
N TRP A 34 -3.63 0.85 13.37
CA TRP A 34 -2.59 0.11 14.07
C TRP A 34 -1.26 0.87 14.12
N LEU A 35 -0.82 1.46 13.00
CA LEU A 35 0.40 2.27 12.95
C LEU A 35 0.32 3.46 13.91
N ALA A 36 -0.80 4.18 13.90
CA ALA A 36 -1.05 5.31 14.77
C ALA A 36 -1.08 4.86 16.25
N GLY A 37 -1.77 3.77 16.57
CA GLY A 37 -1.81 3.17 17.91
C GLY A 37 -0.44 2.69 18.40
N ALA A 38 0.45 2.28 17.48
CA ALA A 38 1.83 1.88 17.76
C ALA A 38 2.82 3.07 17.78
N GLY A 39 2.34 4.31 17.72
CA GLY A 39 3.17 5.52 17.72
C GLY A 39 4.07 5.67 16.49
N GLN A 40 3.78 4.97 15.39
CA GLN A 40 4.50 5.12 14.14
C GLN A 40 4.03 6.38 13.42
N SER A 41 4.96 7.09 12.77
CA SER A 41 4.68 8.33 12.05
C SER A 41 4.86 8.22 10.54
N TYR A 42 5.43 7.10 10.07
CA TYR A 42 5.66 6.86 8.65
C TYR A 42 5.20 5.47 8.22
N TRP A 43 4.57 5.43 7.05
CA TRP A 43 4.34 4.22 6.28
C TRP A 43 5.11 4.34 4.97
N GLN A 44 6.12 3.51 4.79
CA GLN A 44 6.87 3.43 3.54
C GLN A 44 6.30 2.32 2.66
N VAL A 45 6.17 2.62 1.37
CA VAL A 45 5.72 1.67 0.33
C VAL A 45 6.73 1.62 -0.82
N LEU A 46 6.64 0.57 -1.62
CA LEU A 46 7.26 0.45 -2.94
C LEU A 46 6.47 1.29 -3.97
N PRO A 47 6.96 1.47 -5.22
CA PRO A 47 6.21 2.21 -6.23
C PRO A 47 4.82 1.59 -6.49
N LEU A 48 3.82 2.44 -6.63
CA LEU A 48 2.40 2.06 -6.75
C LEU A 48 1.93 1.94 -8.21
N GLY A 49 2.85 1.88 -9.16
CA GLY A 49 2.53 1.77 -10.59
C GLY A 49 2.09 0.37 -10.99
N PRO A 50 1.41 0.22 -12.15
CA PRO A 50 1.11 -1.09 -12.71
C PRO A 50 2.41 -1.88 -12.93
N THR A 51 2.40 -3.16 -12.59
CA THR A 51 3.55 -4.03 -12.80
C THR A 51 3.52 -4.62 -14.21
N ASP A 52 4.68 -4.98 -14.75
CA ASP A 52 4.76 -5.84 -15.93
C ASP A 52 4.58 -7.34 -15.57
N GLN A 53 4.84 -8.24 -16.53
CA GLN A 53 4.71 -9.70 -16.36
C GLN A 53 5.58 -10.30 -15.24
N GLY A 54 6.62 -9.62 -14.77
CA GLY A 54 7.49 -10.01 -13.67
C GLY A 54 7.04 -9.50 -12.30
N ASP A 55 5.87 -8.86 -12.21
CA ASP A 55 5.26 -8.33 -10.97
C ASP A 55 6.16 -7.37 -10.17
N SER A 56 7.18 -6.81 -10.80
CA SER A 56 8.11 -5.87 -10.17
C SER A 56 7.49 -4.48 -10.09
N PRO A 57 7.34 -3.88 -8.89
CA PRO A 57 6.86 -2.50 -8.76
C PRO A 57 7.87 -1.48 -9.31
N TYR A 58 9.11 -1.89 -9.58
CA TYR A 58 10.14 -1.04 -10.17
C TYR A 58 10.18 -1.06 -11.69
N GLN A 59 9.36 -1.91 -12.33
CA GLN A 59 9.27 -2.00 -13.77
C GLN A 59 7.79 -1.81 -14.18
N SER A 60 7.45 -0.56 -14.46
CA SER A 60 6.09 -0.13 -14.79
C SER A 60 6.05 0.43 -16.22
N PRO A 61 5.01 0.13 -17.02
CA PRO A 61 4.78 0.76 -18.32
C PRO A 61 4.38 2.25 -18.20
N SER A 62 4.12 2.75 -16.99
CA SER A 62 3.73 4.13 -16.74
C SER A 62 4.44 4.72 -15.53
N ALA A 63 4.96 5.95 -15.67
CA ALA A 63 5.52 6.71 -14.55
C ALA A 63 4.43 7.40 -13.69
N PHE A 64 3.17 7.42 -14.14
CA PHE A 64 2.09 8.19 -13.52
C PHE A 64 0.86 7.36 -13.14
N GLY A 65 0.59 6.27 -13.86
CA GLY A 65 -0.57 5.41 -13.61
C GLY A 65 -0.42 4.65 -12.30
N GLY A 66 -1.52 4.46 -11.57
CA GLY A 66 -1.58 3.58 -10.41
C GLY A 66 -1.87 2.13 -10.81
N ASN A 67 -1.45 1.17 -9.98
CA ASN A 67 -1.75 -0.25 -10.17
C ASN A 67 -3.25 -0.50 -9.96
N PRO A 68 -4.00 -0.96 -10.98
CA PRO A 68 -5.43 -1.21 -10.85
C PRO A 68 -5.77 -2.26 -9.80
N LEU A 69 -4.85 -3.19 -9.53
CA LEU A 69 -5.05 -4.25 -8.55
C LEU A 69 -5.06 -3.75 -7.10
N LEU A 70 -4.67 -2.49 -6.86
CA LEU A 70 -4.75 -1.85 -5.55
C LEU A 70 -6.10 -1.17 -5.28
N ILE A 71 -7.01 -1.14 -6.27
CA ILE A 71 -8.36 -0.61 -6.08
C ILE A 71 -9.14 -1.60 -5.22
N SER A 72 -9.73 -1.13 -4.12
CA SER A 72 -10.55 -1.98 -3.26
C SER A 72 -11.92 -2.23 -3.87
N PRO A 73 -12.28 -3.50 -4.16
CA PRO A 73 -13.62 -3.84 -4.64
C PRO A 73 -14.71 -3.50 -3.61
N GLU A 74 -14.42 -3.64 -2.31
CA GLU A 74 -15.34 -3.30 -1.20
C GLU A 74 -15.71 -1.81 -1.15
N ARG A 75 -14.96 -0.93 -1.81
CA ARG A 75 -15.28 0.50 -1.88
C ARG A 75 -16.07 0.89 -3.13
N LEU A 76 -16.26 -0.03 -4.07
CA LEU A 76 -17.00 0.20 -5.30
C LEU A 76 -18.49 -0.16 -5.17
N PHE A 77 -18.85 -0.96 -4.18
CA PHE A 77 -20.19 -1.51 -3.94
C PHE A 77 -20.58 -1.32 -2.47
#